data_AF-A0A2V3DUA9-F1
#
_entry.id   AF-A0A2V3DUA9-F1
#
_cell.length_a   1.000
_cell.length_b   1.000
_cell.length_c   1.000
_cell.angle_alpha   90.00
_cell.angle_beta   90.00
_cell.angle_gamma   90.00
#
_symmetry.space_group_name_H-M   'P 1'
#
loop_
_entity.id
_entity.type
_entity.pdbx_description
1 polymer ?
#
loop_
_entity_poly.entity_id
_entity_poly.type
_entity_poly.pdbx_seq_one_letter_code
_entity_poly.pdbx_strand_id
1 'polypeptide(L)'
;MPAVPLTRRRVELVLVPLVAAFCMAFIIGAIVLDRDSGPCPAPTWNNQLTLSLTGNVDAGAVTACSGTECVPLPPTFAKSSAKNSGMLTQQKDGSWLFKVATNPPKAVTFRVYDKAWNVVAAQSTALNWTRISGDERCGGRMASINVVLNVP
;
A
#
# COMPACT_ATOMS: atom_id res chain seq x y z
N MET A 1 14.70 -67.39 7.23
CA MET A 1 15.16 -66.00 7.34
C MET A 1 15.44 -65.48 5.94
N PRO A 2 14.62 -64.58 5.36
CA PRO A 2 14.84 -64.10 4.00
C PRO A 2 16.00 -63.11 3.97
N ALA A 3 17.01 -63.38 3.13
CA ALA A 3 18.14 -62.50 2.90
C ALA A 3 17.66 -61.27 2.12
N VAL A 4 17.67 -60.11 2.78
CA VAL A 4 17.44 -58.82 2.11
C VAL A 4 18.57 -58.59 1.10
N PRO A 5 18.27 -58.29 -0.17
CA PRO A 5 19.31 -58.08 -1.18
C PRO A 5 20.14 -56.84 -0.83
N LEU A 6 21.45 -57.06 -0.62
CA LEU A 6 22.47 -56.07 -0.22
C LEU A 6 22.53 -54.83 -1.14
N THR A 7 22.02 -54.93 -2.36
CA THR A 7 21.95 -53.84 -3.34
C THR A 7 20.98 -52.72 -2.94
N ARG A 8 19.85 -53.04 -2.28
CA ARG A 8 18.87 -52.02 -1.86
C ARG A 8 19.39 -51.14 -0.71
N ARG A 9 20.15 -51.74 0.22
CA ARG A 9 20.79 -51.03 1.34
C ARG A 9 21.89 -50.07 0.89
N ARG A 10 22.66 -50.42 -0.15
CA ARG A 10 23.71 -49.52 -0.66
C ARG A 10 23.14 -48.29 -1.37
N VAL A 11 22.02 -48.43 -2.07
CA VAL A 11 21.36 -47.29 -2.73
C VAL A 11 20.80 -46.31 -1.69
N GLU A 12 20.16 -46.80 -0.61
CA GLU A 12 19.71 -45.92 0.49
C GLU A 12 20.86 -45.24 1.25
N LEU A 13 21.97 -45.95 1.53
CA LEU A 13 23.11 -45.39 2.26
C LEU A 13 23.87 -44.29 1.50
N VAL A 14 23.76 -44.22 0.18
CA VAL A 14 24.46 -43.24 -0.66
C VAL A 14 23.51 -42.17 -1.18
N LEU A 15 22.30 -42.55 -1.58
CA LEU A 15 21.32 -41.62 -2.16
C LEU A 15 20.74 -40.67 -1.11
N VAL A 16 20.44 -41.15 0.10
CA VAL A 16 19.85 -40.34 1.18
C VAL A 16 20.77 -39.19 1.61
N PRO A 17 22.06 -39.41 1.95
CA PRO A 17 22.94 -38.30 2.32
C PRO A 17 23.23 -37.35 1.15
N LEU A 18 23.24 -37.86 -0.09
CA LEU A 18 23.46 -37.04 -1.28
C LEU A 18 22.27 -36.13 -1.57
N VAL A 19 21.04 -36.66 -1.50
CA VAL A 19 19.81 -35.85 -1.60
C VAL A 19 19.73 -34.83 -0.46
N ALA A 20 20.06 -35.23 0.77
CA ALA A 20 20.09 -34.30 1.91
C ALA A 20 21.12 -33.16 1.71
N ALA A 21 22.32 -33.48 1.21
CA ALA A 21 23.34 -32.48 0.90
C ALA A 21 22.88 -31.50 -0.19
N PHE A 22 22.22 -31.98 -1.24
CA PHE A 22 21.64 -31.11 -2.27
C PHE A 22 20.53 -30.22 -1.71
N CYS A 23 19.60 -30.77 -0.92
CA CYS A 23 18.56 -29.98 -0.27
C CYS A 23 19.14 -28.87 0.62
N MET A 24 20.15 -29.19 1.43
CA MET A 24 20.83 -28.20 2.28
C MET A 24 21.57 -27.15 1.45
N ALA A 25 22.23 -27.54 0.35
CA ALA A 25 22.89 -26.59 -0.55
C ALA A 25 21.88 -25.62 -1.21
N PHE A 26 20.70 -26.09 -1.62
CA PHE A 26 19.64 -25.23 -2.15
C PHE A 26 19.09 -24.27 -1.10
N ILE A 27 18.86 -24.74 0.13
CA ILE A 27 18.39 -23.90 1.24
C ILE A 27 19.42 -22.82 1.56
N ILE A 28 20.70 -23.19 1.67
CA ILE A 28 21.79 -22.23 1.93
C ILE A 28 21.91 -21.24 0.77
N GLY A 29 21.83 -21.71 -0.49
CA GLY A 29 21.84 -20.86 -1.67
C GLY A 29 20.71 -19.83 -1.67
N ALA A 30 19.48 -20.24 -1.35
CA ALA A 30 18.34 -19.35 -1.24
C ALA A 30 18.51 -18.30 -0.13
N ILE A 31 19.07 -18.69 1.02
CA ILE A 31 19.33 -17.76 2.14
C ILE A 31 20.41 -16.74 1.78
N VAL A 32 21.49 -17.16 1.10
CA VAL A 32 22.57 -16.24 0.68
C VAL A 32 22.07 -15.24 -0.37
N LEU A 33 21.30 -15.70 -1.36
CA LEU A 33 20.66 -14.84 -2.35
C LEU A 33 19.72 -13.79 -1.73
N ASP A 34 18.98 -14.14 -0.67
CA ASP A 34 18.12 -13.20 0.05
C ASP A 34 18.90 -12.22 0.95
N ARG A 35 20.10 -12.63 1.40
CA ARG A 35 20.98 -11.79 2.22
C ARG A 35 21.71 -10.71 1.41
N ASP A 36 22.06 -11.01 0.16
CA ASP A 36 22.80 -10.08 -0.72
C ASP A 36 21.94 -8.98 -1.35
N SER A 37 20.62 -9.01 -1.18
CA SER A 37 19.70 -8.06 -1.83
C SER A 37 19.60 -6.68 -1.16
N GLY A 38 20.43 -6.40 -0.14
CA GLY A 38 20.61 -5.06 0.44
C GLY A 38 19.36 -4.41 1.05
N PRO A 39 19.50 -3.25 1.72
CA PRO A 39 18.35 -2.45 2.13
C PRO A 39 17.68 -1.80 0.93
N CYS A 40 16.35 -1.67 0.98
CA CYS A 40 15.60 -0.99 -0.07
C CYS A 40 15.98 0.49 -0.17
N PRO A 41 16.14 1.05 -1.38
CA PRO A 41 16.42 2.48 -1.54
C PRO A 41 15.25 3.32 -1.02
N ALA A 42 15.56 4.53 -0.56
CA ALA A 42 14.54 5.47 -0.12
C ALA A 42 13.55 5.75 -1.27
N PRO A 43 12.24 5.65 -1.04
CA PRO A 43 11.26 5.79 -2.09
C PRO A 43 11.17 7.24 -2.59
N THR A 44 11.25 7.42 -3.91
CA THR A 44 11.15 8.73 -4.59
C THR A 44 9.77 9.01 -5.19
N TRP A 45 8.79 8.15 -4.89
CA TRP A 45 7.43 8.21 -5.44
C TRP A 45 6.38 8.45 -4.36
N ASN A 46 5.22 8.95 -4.80
CA ASN A 46 4.02 9.05 -3.99
C ASN A 46 2.85 8.37 -4.69
N ASN A 47 1.89 7.90 -3.90
CA ASN A 47 0.63 7.37 -4.40
C ASN A 47 -0.37 8.52 -4.50
N GLN A 48 -1.42 8.35 -5.30
CA GLN A 48 -2.39 9.42 -5.55
C GLN A 48 -3.81 8.88 -5.54
N LEU A 49 -4.72 9.68 -4.99
CA LEU A 49 -6.13 9.41 -4.89
C LEU A 49 -6.88 10.67 -5.32
N THR A 50 -7.78 10.54 -6.29
CA THR A 50 -8.61 11.65 -6.75
C THR A 50 -10.00 11.46 -6.16
N LEU A 51 -10.54 12.50 -5.51
CA LEU A 51 -11.89 12.54 -5.01
C LEU A 51 -12.73 13.47 -5.89
N SER A 52 -13.81 12.94 -6.43
CA SER A 52 -14.81 13.71 -7.18
C SER A 52 -16.07 13.81 -6.33
N LEU A 53 -16.59 15.03 -6.17
CA LEU A 53 -17.86 15.25 -5.50
C LEU A 53 -18.97 15.27 -6.55
N THR A 54 -20.07 14.59 -6.27
CA THR A 54 -21.28 14.59 -7.09
C THR A 54 -22.47 15.02 -6.23
N GLY A 55 -23.42 15.74 -6.82
CA GLY A 55 -24.52 16.38 -6.09
C GLY A 55 -24.52 17.91 -6.22
N ASN A 56 -25.53 18.56 -5.66
CA ASN A 56 -25.72 20.01 -5.75
C ASN A 56 -25.23 20.73 -4.48
N VAL A 57 -23.92 20.63 -4.20
CA VAL A 57 -23.31 21.30 -3.05
C VAL A 57 -22.12 22.16 -3.45
N ASP A 58 -22.07 23.35 -2.87
CA ASP A 58 -20.90 24.21 -2.91
C ASP A 58 -19.99 23.87 -1.72
N ALA A 59 -19.17 22.82 -1.89
CA ALA A 59 -18.26 22.34 -0.86
C ALA A 59 -17.17 23.37 -0.56
N GLY A 60 -17.15 23.88 0.67
CA GLY A 60 -16.14 24.82 1.15
C GLY A 60 -14.82 24.14 1.55
N ALA A 61 -14.90 22.89 2.02
CA ALA A 61 -13.72 22.10 2.39
C ALA A 61 -13.97 20.60 2.28
N VAL A 62 -12.88 19.84 2.17
CA VAL A 62 -12.87 18.40 2.35
C VAL A 62 -11.72 18.01 3.29
N THR A 63 -11.97 17.04 4.16
CA THR A 63 -10.95 16.38 4.98
C THR A 63 -10.94 14.89 4.68
N ALA A 64 -9.76 14.30 4.56
CA ALA A 64 -9.54 12.88 4.43
C ALA A 64 -8.93 12.32 5.71
N CYS A 65 -9.53 11.28 6.28
CA CYS A 65 -9.09 10.64 7.52
C CYS A 65 -8.71 9.18 7.30
N SER A 66 -7.55 8.77 7.82
CA SER A 66 -7.12 7.38 7.92
C SER A 66 -6.99 7.01 9.39
N GLY A 67 -7.92 6.20 9.90
CA GLY A 67 -8.01 5.95 11.35
C GLY A 67 -8.32 7.25 12.11
N THR A 68 -7.44 7.64 13.02
CA THR A 68 -7.56 8.88 13.81
C THR A 68 -6.85 10.08 13.19
N GLU A 69 -6.07 9.88 12.12
CA GLU A 69 -5.31 10.95 11.47
C GLU A 69 -6.11 11.56 10.33
N CYS A 70 -6.32 12.87 10.36
CA CYS A 70 -7.11 13.60 9.38
C CYS A 70 -6.32 14.73 8.76
N VAL A 71 -6.49 14.92 7.45
CA VAL A 71 -5.80 15.96 6.67
C VAL A 71 -6.74 16.63 5.65
N PRO A 72 -6.72 17.96 5.55
CA PRO A 72 -6.17 18.87 6.55
C PRO A 72 -6.99 18.86 7.85
N LEU A 73 -6.36 19.23 8.97
CA LEU A 73 -7.06 19.41 10.25
C LEU A 73 -7.96 20.66 10.17
N PRO A 74 -9.24 20.60 10.58
CA PRO A 74 -10.07 21.80 10.68
C PRO A 74 -9.50 22.81 11.69
N PRO A 75 -9.53 24.14 11.42
CA PRO A 75 -9.96 24.85 10.20
C PRO A 75 -8.78 25.23 9.28
N THR A 76 -7.64 24.54 9.37
CA THR A 76 -6.45 24.86 8.55
C THR A 76 -6.68 24.41 7.11
N PHE A 77 -7.32 25.25 6.30
CA PHE A 77 -7.40 25.02 4.86
C PHE A 77 -5.99 25.04 4.26
N ALA A 78 -5.37 23.88 4.06
CA ALA A 78 -4.22 23.63 3.19
C ALA A 78 -3.07 24.67 3.21
N LYS A 79 -2.85 25.41 4.30
CA LYS A 79 -1.70 26.28 4.48
C LYS A 79 -0.57 25.44 5.07
N SER A 80 0.21 24.83 4.18
CA SER A 80 1.51 24.20 4.44
C SER A 80 1.56 23.07 5.49
N SER A 81 1.38 21.80 5.07
CA SER A 81 1.82 20.65 5.87
C SER A 81 3.32 20.38 5.63
N ALA A 82 4.16 21.05 6.42
CA ALA A 82 5.57 20.72 6.54
C ALA A 82 5.75 19.46 7.40
N LYS A 83 5.55 18.28 6.78
CA LYS A 83 6.08 16.94 7.15
C LYS A 83 5.16 15.87 6.55
N ASN A 84 5.53 15.38 5.36
CA ASN A 84 5.23 14.05 4.80
C ASN A 84 3.77 13.53 4.72
N SER A 85 2.74 14.32 5.02
CA SER A 85 1.33 13.91 4.89
C SER A 85 0.60 14.73 3.82
N GLY A 86 -0.09 14.01 2.95
CA GLY A 86 -0.81 14.46 1.75
C GLY A 86 -1.46 15.82 1.79
N MET A 87 -0.99 16.70 0.92
CA MET A 87 -1.65 17.97 0.63
C MET A 87 -2.86 17.69 -0.27
N LEU A 88 -4.03 17.47 0.34
CA LEU A 88 -5.30 17.46 -0.35
C LEU A 88 -5.44 18.80 -1.09
N THR A 89 -5.48 18.76 -2.42
CA THR A 89 -5.43 19.96 -3.26
C THR A 89 -6.61 19.96 -4.22
N GLN A 90 -7.44 20.99 -4.16
CA GLN A 90 -8.51 21.19 -5.13
C GLN A 90 -7.90 21.45 -6.51
N GLN A 91 -8.39 20.73 -7.51
CA GLN A 91 -8.00 20.85 -8.91
C GLN A 91 -8.92 21.83 -9.64
N LYS A 92 -8.49 22.28 -10.82
CA LYS A 92 -9.26 23.23 -11.64
C LYS A 92 -10.60 22.67 -12.13
N ASP A 93 -10.72 21.34 -12.20
CA ASP A 93 -11.94 20.63 -12.60
C ASP A 93 -12.93 20.42 -11.44
N GLY A 94 -12.61 20.90 -10.24
CA GLY A 94 -13.43 20.74 -9.03
C GLY A 94 -13.17 19.44 -8.27
N SER A 95 -12.34 18.54 -8.79
CA SER A 95 -11.89 17.35 -8.07
C SER A 95 -10.85 17.69 -6.99
N TRP A 96 -10.60 16.78 -6.07
CA TRP A 96 -9.61 16.93 -5.02
C TRP A 96 -8.53 15.86 -5.17
N LEU A 97 -7.28 16.27 -5.35
CA LEU A 97 -6.15 15.36 -5.43
C LEU A 97 -5.52 15.18 -4.05
N PHE A 98 -5.45 13.93 -3.59
CA PHE A 98 -4.82 13.53 -2.36
C PHE A 98 -3.52 12.77 -2.67
N LYS A 99 -2.38 13.35 -2.29
CA LYS A 99 -1.08 12.67 -2.35
C LYS A 99 -0.93 11.78 -1.14
N VAL A 100 -0.78 10.49 -1.34
CA VAL A 100 -0.64 9.52 -0.27
C VAL A 100 0.82 9.09 -0.17
N ALA A 101 1.29 8.87 1.06
CA ALA A 101 2.62 8.35 1.32
C ALA A 101 2.85 6.98 0.65
N THR A 102 4.08 6.50 0.74
CA THR A 102 4.55 5.28 0.08
C THR A 102 3.86 4.02 0.58
N ASN A 103 3.37 4.04 1.82
CA ASN A 103 2.46 3.05 2.36
C ASN A 103 1.03 3.63 2.44
N PRO A 104 0.18 3.38 1.43
CA PRO A 104 -1.13 3.97 1.40
C PRO A 104 -2.13 3.23 2.31
N PRO A 105 -3.12 3.93 2.89
CA PRO A 105 -4.08 3.31 3.79
C PRO A 105 -5.07 2.43 3.02
N LYS A 106 -5.61 1.41 3.70
CA LYS A 106 -6.62 0.50 3.15
C LYS A 106 -8.01 1.11 3.10
N ALA A 107 -8.26 2.15 3.88
CA ALA A 107 -9.53 2.86 3.91
C ALA A 107 -9.30 4.33 4.26
N VAL A 108 -10.16 5.19 3.71
CA VAL A 108 -10.18 6.62 4.02
C VAL A 108 -11.61 7.07 4.25
N THR A 109 -11.82 7.86 5.30
CA THR A 109 -13.08 8.55 5.55
C THR A 109 -12.97 9.98 5.06
N PHE A 110 -13.80 10.34 4.09
CA PHE A 110 -13.93 11.71 3.62
C PHE A 110 -15.04 12.42 4.39
N ARG A 111 -14.79 13.68 4.76
CA ARG A 111 -15.77 14.60 5.33
C ARG A 111 -15.80 15.85 4.48
N VAL A 112 -16.99 16.22 4.02
CA VAL A 112 -17.25 17.41 3.21
C VAL A 112 -17.92 18.44 4.09
N TYR A 113 -17.46 19.68 3.96
CA TYR A 113 -17.91 20.82 4.74
C TYR A 113 -18.50 21.89 3.83
N ASP A 114 -19.58 22.53 4.26
CA ASP A 114 -20.06 23.76 3.62
C ASP A 114 -19.17 24.97 3.98
N LYS A 115 -19.50 26.15 3.44
CA LYS A 115 -18.80 27.42 3.75
C LYS A 115 -18.98 27.87 5.21
N ALA A 116 -19.97 27.33 5.92
CA ALA A 116 -20.26 27.60 7.32
C ALA A 116 -19.65 26.55 8.27
N TRP A 117 -18.84 25.61 7.75
CA TRP A 117 -18.17 24.54 8.49
C TRP A 117 -19.07 23.42 9.02
N ASN A 118 -20.29 23.29 8.50
CA ASN A 118 -21.14 22.15 8.81
C ASN A 118 -20.73 20.96 7.95
N VAL A 119 -20.71 19.77 8.55
CA VAL A 119 -20.50 18.53 7.79
C VAL A 119 -21.76 18.27 6.97
N VAL A 120 -21.63 18.32 5.64
CA VAL A 120 -22.72 18.03 4.70
C VAL A 120 -22.73 16.58 4.26
N ALA A 121 -21.55 15.94 4.23
CA ALA A 121 -21.43 14.51 3.98
C ALA A 121 -20.21 13.92 4.68
N ALA A 122 -20.32 12.66 5.06
CA ALA A 122 -19.20 11.86 5.51
C ALA A 122 -19.33 10.44 4.95
N GLN A 123 -18.26 9.93 4.33
CA GLN A 123 -18.25 8.59 3.77
C GLN A 123 -16.90 7.91 4.00
N SER A 124 -16.96 6.68 4.50
CA SER A 124 -15.81 5.78 4.54
C SER A 124 -15.73 4.95 3.26
N THR A 125 -14.55 4.93 2.64
CA THR A 125 -14.30 4.19 1.39
C THR A 125 -13.11 3.26 1.58
N ALA A 126 -13.29 1.98 1.25
CA ALA A 126 -12.20 1.03 1.14
C ALA A 126 -11.40 1.31 -0.14
N LEU A 127 -10.08 1.34 -0.03
CA LEU A 127 -9.15 1.62 -1.12
C LEU A 127 -8.46 0.35 -1.57
N ASN A 128 -8.76 -0.08 -2.79
CA ASN A 128 -8.16 -1.25 -3.42
C ASN A 128 -6.98 -0.80 -4.28
N TRP A 129 -5.80 -0.69 -3.65
CA TRP A 129 -4.57 -0.29 -4.34
C TRP A 129 -4.03 -1.43 -5.20
N THR A 130 -3.70 -1.12 -6.45
CA THR A 130 -3.01 -2.04 -7.36
C THR A 130 -1.56 -1.58 -7.54
N ARG A 131 -0.59 -2.44 -7.23
CA ARG A 131 0.83 -2.16 -7.48
C ARG A 131 1.10 -2.18 -8.99
N ILE A 132 1.76 -1.13 -9.50
CA ILE A 132 2.12 -1.00 -10.93
C ILE A 132 3.64 -1.04 -11.18
N SER A 133 4.45 -0.98 -10.13
CA SER A 133 5.91 -1.04 -10.22
C SER A 133 6.52 -1.49 -8.89
N GLY A 134 7.81 -1.80 -8.92
CA GLY A 134 8.55 -2.32 -7.76
C GLY A 134 8.22 -3.79 -7.48
N ASP A 135 8.48 -4.23 -6.26
CA ASP A 135 8.39 -5.64 -5.87
C ASP A 135 7.76 -5.80 -4.48
N GLU A 136 7.65 -7.05 -4.03
CA GLU A 136 7.08 -7.37 -2.72
C GLU A 136 7.98 -6.97 -1.55
N ARG A 137 9.31 -6.96 -1.76
CA ARG A 137 10.32 -6.68 -0.73
C ARG A 137 10.41 -5.19 -0.42
N CYS A 138 10.53 -4.36 -1.45
CA CYS A 138 10.75 -2.93 -1.36
C CYS A 138 9.50 -2.10 -1.62
N GLY A 139 8.39 -2.76 -1.96
CA GLY A 139 7.17 -2.09 -2.35
C GLY A 139 7.33 -1.39 -3.70
N GLY A 140 6.51 -0.37 -3.94
CA GLY A 140 6.53 0.36 -5.20
C GLY A 140 5.29 1.21 -5.41
N ARG A 141 5.16 1.80 -6.61
CA ARG A 141 4.07 2.72 -6.92
C ARG A 141 2.76 1.97 -7.05
N MET A 142 1.69 2.56 -6.53
CA MET A 142 0.33 2.12 -6.75
C MET A 142 -0.31 2.91 -7.89
N ALA A 143 -1.25 2.26 -8.59
CA ALA A 143 -2.14 2.92 -9.52
C ALA A 143 -2.95 4.02 -8.80
N SER A 144 -3.21 5.12 -9.51
CA SER A 144 -4.09 6.16 -9.00
C SER A 144 -5.52 5.63 -8.87
N ILE A 145 -6.17 5.93 -7.76
CA ILE A 145 -7.57 5.58 -7.52
C ILE A 145 -8.44 6.83 -7.72
N ASN A 146 -9.63 6.65 -8.28
CA ASN A 146 -10.67 7.68 -8.29
C ASN A 146 -11.82 7.25 -7.37
N VAL A 147 -12.21 8.12 -6.44
CA VAL A 147 -13.34 7.94 -5.53
C VAL A 147 -14.38 8.98 -5.86
N VAL A 148 -15.63 8.55 -5.98
CA VAL A 148 -16.77 9.43 -6.18
C VAL A 148 -17.58 9.45 -4.88
N LEU A 149 -17.75 10.64 -4.31
CA LEU A 149 -18.57 10.88 -3.13
C LEU A 149 -19.85 11.58 -3.56
N ASN A 150 -20.99 10.95 -3.27
CA ASN A 150 -22.29 11.57 -3.47
C ASN A 150 -22.60 12.43 -2.24
N VAL A 151 -22.84 13.72 -2.45
CA VAL A 151 -23.26 14.65 -1.41
C VAL A 151 -24.74 14.97 -1.65
N PRO A 152 -25.61 14.72 -0.66
CA PRO A 152 -27.05 14.95 -0.76
C PRO A 152 -27.41 16.44 -0.91
#